data_AF-B7QMR9-F1
#
_entry.id   AF-B7QMR9-F1
#
_cell.length_a   1.000
_cell.length_b   1.000
_cell.length_c   1.000
_cell.angle_alpha   90.00
_cell.angle_beta   90.00
_cell.angle_gamma   90.00
#
_symmetry.space_group_name_H-M   'P 1'
#
loop_
_entity.id
_entity.type
_entity.pdbx_description
1 polymer ?
#
loop_
_entity_poly.entity_id
_entity_poly.type
_entity_poly.pdbx_seq_one_letter_code
_entity_poly.pdbx_strand_id
1 'polypeptide(L)'
;LENPQKRRPSEIMIPARLARVVYKVGPLCLSLVLAVLYAQQLFKPPFPVPPSAPPIQYLTPLKAGPAKKYKVLVWNTFGLEFLKLHFGDHVMKTCTVSCRFRHNKRKFRQSDVLIFQSNYDFWSGLPQYRSPNQAYLLYAMESPHRLPYSREKMDGVKINWTLSYRLDADIVYRHTFKVVRRPIRPTNTSSQTSASHSPKSRPVVWIVSNCNGYNHREQYVDELKKTIQVDVYGRCGTLQCKRLDCYEEVSVHYSFYLAFENSICKDYSTEKLFFPLMHGMVPVVMGGMDYARVAPPGSYIDFADFKSPSDLGKYLWRVHNTPAEYQRFLDWNRDYAIERPSFGCAVCEGIHRL
;
A
#
# COMPACT_ATOMS: atom_id res chain seq x y z
N LEU A 1 -33.93 -54.16 -65.75
CA LEU A 1 -33.13 -54.36 -64.53
C LEU A 1 -32.01 -53.32 -64.55
N GLU A 2 -31.90 -52.58 -63.45
CA GLU A 2 -31.32 -51.25 -63.29
C GLU A 2 -29.78 -51.17 -63.36
N ASN A 3 -29.27 -49.96 -63.59
CA ASN A 3 -27.91 -49.56 -63.20
C ASN A 3 -27.93 -48.11 -62.66
N PRO A 4 -27.50 -47.82 -61.42
CA PRO A 4 -27.51 -46.46 -60.86
C PRO A 4 -26.16 -45.74 -61.01
N GLN A 5 -26.20 -44.55 -61.63
CA GLN A 5 -25.05 -43.64 -61.73
C GLN A 5 -24.92 -42.73 -60.50
N LYS A 6 -23.71 -42.74 -59.91
CA LYS A 6 -23.18 -41.79 -58.92
C LYS A 6 -23.16 -40.35 -59.47
N ARG A 7 -23.73 -39.37 -58.75
CA ARG A 7 -23.51 -37.92 -58.97
C ARG A 7 -22.24 -37.44 -58.24
N ARG A 8 -21.40 -36.64 -58.92
CA ARG A 8 -20.29 -35.87 -58.34
C ARG A 8 -20.77 -34.46 -57.93
N PRO A 9 -20.13 -33.81 -56.95
CA PRO A 9 -20.49 -32.45 -56.52
C PRO A 9 -19.99 -31.39 -57.51
N SER A 10 -20.81 -30.36 -57.71
CA SER A 10 -20.56 -29.21 -58.59
C SER A 10 -19.48 -28.27 -58.02
N GLU A 11 -18.41 -28.03 -58.78
CA GLU A 11 -17.38 -27.04 -58.48
C GLU A 11 -17.95 -25.61 -58.65
N ILE A 12 -17.79 -24.79 -57.61
CA ILE A 12 -18.17 -23.37 -57.62
C ILE A 12 -17.05 -22.59 -58.33
N MET A 13 -17.31 -22.16 -59.56
CA MET A 13 -16.37 -21.38 -60.37
C MET A 13 -16.43 -19.90 -59.96
N ILE A 14 -15.37 -19.40 -59.29
CA ILE A 14 -15.26 -17.98 -58.91
C ILE A 14 -14.79 -17.18 -60.14
N PRO A 15 -15.49 -16.11 -60.57
CA PRO A 15 -15.11 -15.30 -61.72
C PRO A 15 -13.71 -14.68 -61.57
N ALA A 16 -12.89 -14.73 -62.62
CA ALA A 16 -11.49 -14.28 -62.61
C ALA A 16 -11.27 -12.82 -62.14
N ARG A 17 -12.28 -11.95 -62.30
CA ARG A 17 -12.26 -10.58 -61.77
C ARG A 17 -12.37 -10.53 -60.25
N LEU A 18 -13.21 -11.38 -59.64
CA LEU A 18 -13.30 -11.51 -58.18
C LEU A 18 -12.00 -12.10 -57.62
N ALA A 19 -11.43 -13.11 -58.28
CA ALA A 19 -10.16 -13.71 -57.86
C ALA A 19 -9.03 -12.67 -57.81
N ARG A 20 -8.94 -11.78 -58.81
CA ARG A 20 -7.93 -10.69 -58.81
C ARG A 20 -8.14 -9.67 -57.70
N VAL A 21 -9.38 -9.34 -57.33
CA VAL A 21 -9.67 -8.43 -56.23
C VAL A 21 -9.30 -9.08 -54.89
N VAL A 22 -9.65 -10.35 -54.70
CA VAL A 22 -9.29 -11.12 -53.49
C VAL A 22 -7.77 -11.26 -53.36
N TYR A 23 -7.05 -11.53 -54.46
CA TYR A 23 -5.59 -11.63 -54.44
C TYR A 23 -4.86 -10.30 -54.21
N LYS A 24 -5.44 -9.16 -54.58
CA LYS A 24 -4.83 -7.83 -54.36
C LYS A 24 -5.21 -7.21 -53.02
N VAL A 25 -6.45 -7.36 -52.58
CA VAL A 25 -6.98 -6.74 -51.37
C VAL A 25 -6.80 -7.63 -50.14
N GLY A 26 -6.86 -8.95 -50.31
CA GLY A 26 -6.66 -9.93 -49.23
C GLY A 26 -5.35 -9.75 -48.45
N PRO A 27 -4.18 -9.60 -49.12
CA PRO A 27 -2.90 -9.36 -48.44
C PRO A 27 -2.86 -8.02 -47.69
N LEU A 28 -3.50 -6.98 -48.23
CA LEU A 28 -3.60 -5.65 -47.60
C LEU A 28 -4.52 -5.66 -46.38
N CYS A 29 -5.64 -6.37 -46.43
CA CYS A 29 -6.51 -6.56 -45.27
C CYS A 29 -5.82 -7.41 -44.20
N LEU A 30 -5.10 -8.48 -44.60
CA LEU A 30 -4.38 -9.33 -43.66
C LEU A 30 -3.23 -8.57 -42.98
N SER A 31 -2.49 -7.74 -43.71
CA SER A 31 -1.43 -6.92 -43.14
C SER A 31 -1.98 -5.83 -42.20
N LEU A 32 -3.13 -5.24 -42.52
CA LEU A 32 -3.81 -4.28 -41.63
C LEU A 32 -4.31 -4.96 -40.35
N VAL A 33 -4.90 -6.15 -40.45
CA VAL A 33 -5.35 -6.93 -39.29
C VAL A 33 -4.16 -7.36 -38.43
N LEU A 34 -3.06 -7.82 -39.03
CA LEU A 34 -1.84 -8.15 -38.31
C LEU A 34 -1.21 -6.93 -37.66
N ALA A 35 -1.20 -5.76 -38.32
CA ALA A 35 -0.72 -4.52 -37.75
C ALA A 35 -1.61 -4.04 -36.58
N VAL A 36 -2.93 -4.19 -36.69
CA VAL A 36 -3.87 -3.88 -35.60
C VAL A 36 -3.71 -4.88 -34.45
N LEU A 37 -3.55 -6.17 -34.71
CA LEU A 37 -3.30 -7.18 -33.67
C LEU A 37 -1.95 -6.97 -33.00
N TYR A 38 -0.91 -6.61 -33.76
CA TYR A 38 0.41 -6.28 -33.25
C TYR A 38 0.38 -4.99 -32.42
N ALA A 39 -0.31 -3.95 -32.90
CA ALA A 39 -0.56 -2.74 -32.13
C ALA A 39 -1.36 -3.05 -30.85
N GLN A 40 -2.40 -3.89 -30.92
CA GLN A 40 -3.15 -4.34 -29.74
C GLN A 40 -2.29 -5.15 -28.76
N GLN A 41 -1.27 -5.87 -29.22
CA GLN A 41 -0.29 -6.52 -28.33
C GLN A 41 0.67 -5.51 -27.69
N LEU A 42 1.05 -4.46 -28.41
CA LEU A 42 1.87 -3.36 -27.87
C LEU A 42 1.10 -2.45 -26.89
N PHE A 43 -0.22 -2.32 -27.07
CA PHE A 43 -1.10 -1.49 -26.23
C PHE A 43 -1.89 -2.26 -25.17
N LYS A 44 -1.78 -3.60 -25.12
CA LYS A 44 -2.24 -4.34 -23.94
C LYS A 44 -1.36 -3.89 -22.78
N PRO A 45 -1.92 -3.28 -21.72
CA PRO A 45 -1.14 -3.06 -20.51
C PRO A 45 -0.55 -4.42 -20.12
N PRO A 46 0.77 -4.53 -19.89
CA PRO A 46 1.41 -5.83 -19.69
C PRO A 46 0.88 -6.57 -18.45
N PHE A 47 0.11 -5.88 -17.61
CA PHE A 47 -0.61 -6.46 -16.49
C PHE A 47 -2.07 -6.01 -16.54
N PRO A 48 -3.05 -6.94 -16.49
CA PRO A 48 -4.43 -6.55 -16.21
C PRO A 48 -4.43 -5.80 -14.88
N VAL A 49 -5.09 -4.64 -14.84
CA VAL A 49 -5.36 -3.96 -13.56
C VAL A 49 -5.98 -5.02 -12.64
N PRO A 50 -5.39 -5.32 -11.48
CA PRO A 50 -5.92 -6.35 -10.60
C PRO A 50 -7.41 -6.07 -10.35
N PRO A 51 -8.29 -7.09 -10.44
CA PRO A 51 -9.69 -6.89 -10.08
C PRO A 51 -9.73 -6.28 -8.68
N SER A 52 -10.54 -5.23 -8.50
CA SER A 52 -10.63 -4.54 -7.22
C SER A 52 -11.10 -5.54 -6.16
N ALA A 53 -10.19 -5.93 -5.26
CA ALA A 53 -10.58 -6.67 -4.07
C ALA A 53 -11.51 -5.78 -3.24
N PRO A 54 -12.51 -6.34 -2.55
CA PRO A 54 -13.36 -5.54 -1.68
C PRO A 54 -12.46 -4.79 -0.67
N PRO A 55 -12.62 -3.46 -0.56
CA PRO A 55 -11.82 -2.68 0.35
C PRO A 55 -12.01 -3.21 1.76
N ILE A 56 -10.95 -3.16 2.57
CA ILE A 56 -11.06 -3.59 3.96
C ILE A 56 -12.12 -2.73 4.64
N GLN A 57 -13.15 -3.38 5.17
CA GLN A 57 -14.21 -2.71 5.88
C GLN A 57 -13.62 -2.07 7.14
N TYR A 58 -13.46 -0.76 7.09
CA TYR A 58 -13.05 0.01 8.27
C TYR A 58 -14.22 0.00 9.26
N LEU A 59 -13.92 -0.25 10.53
CA LEU A 59 -14.93 -0.27 11.59
C LEU A 59 -15.72 1.05 11.59
N THR A 60 -17.05 0.93 11.66
CA THR A 60 -17.99 2.05 11.72
C THR A 60 -17.69 2.90 12.97
N PRO A 61 -17.60 4.24 12.86
CA PRO A 61 -17.38 5.10 14.02
C PRO A 61 -18.42 4.81 15.11
N LEU A 62 -17.97 4.69 16.36
CA LEU A 62 -18.88 4.53 17.49
C LEU A 62 -19.75 5.78 17.63
N LYS A 63 -21.07 5.60 17.82
CA LYS A 63 -21.96 6.70 18.17
C LYS A 63 -21.63 7.19 19.59
N ALA A 64 -21.68 8.50 19.80
CA ALA A 64 -21.48 9.10 21.12
C ALA A 64 -22.57 8.60 22.09
N GLY A 65 -22.21 7.71 23.00
CA GLY A 65 -23.00 7.34 24.18
C GLY A 65 -22.30 7.83 25.46
N PRO A 66 -22.91 7.64 26.66
CA PRO A 66 -22.28 8.01 27.93
C PRO A 66 -21.11 7.06 28.20
N ALA A 67 -19.98 7.32 27.56
CA ALA A 67 -18.88 6.38 27.44
C ALA A 67 -17.98 6.48 28.67
N LYS A 68 -17.77 5.35 29.36
CA LYS A 68 -16.78 5.20 30.42
C LYS A 68 -15.46 5.84 29.98
N LYS A 69 -14.91 6.77 30.76
CA LYS A 69 -13.61 7.37 30.45
C LYS A 69 -12.47 6.45 30.87
N TYR A 70 -12.02 5.59 29.95
CA TYR A 70 -10.92 4.65 30.21
C TYR A 70 -9.61 5.39 30.53
N LYS A 71 -8.93 4.97 31.60
CA LYS A 71 -7.59 5.42 31.96
C LYS A 71 -6.59 4.44 31.35
N VAL A 72 -5.80 4.93 30.40
CA VAL A 72 -4.88 4.10 29.62
C VAL A 72 -3.44 4.46 29.99
N LEU A 73 -2.66 3.48 30.44
CA LEU A 73 -1.24 3.65 30.75
C LEU A 73 -0.39 3.08 29.63
N VAL A 74 0.34 3.94 28.94
CA VAL A 74 1.39 3.53 28.00
C VAL A 74 2.61 3.15 28.83
N TRP A 75 2.89 1.85 28.89
CA TRP A 75 3.75 1.25 29.92
C TRP A 75 5.25 1.40 29.60
N ASN A 76 5.66 0.92 28.43
CA ASN A 76 7.02 1.02 27.93
C ASN A 76 7.07 1.92 26.68
N THR A 77 8.23 2.53 26.50
CA THR A 77 8.40 3.83 25.86
C THR A 77 8.17 3.81 24.36
N PHE A 78 7.10 4.48 23.95
CA PHE A 78 7.18 5.40 22.82
C PHE A 78 7.89 6.67 23.33
N GLY A 79 8.81 7.25 22.57
CA GLY A 79 9.46 8.51 22.98
C GLY A 79 8.44 9.58 23.38
N LEU A 80 8.83 10.52 24.26
CA LEU A 80 7.90 11.55 24.79
C LEU A 80 7.20 12.34 23.68
N GLU A 81 7.88 12.57 22.56
CA GLU A 81 7.29 13.23 21.39
C GLU A 81 6.15 12.43 20.77
N PHE A 82 6.34 11.12 20.57
CA PHE A 82 5.29 10.23 20.06
C PHE A 82 4.07 10.24 20.97
N LEU A 83 4.28 10.16 22.29
CA LEU A 83 3.19 10.21 23.27
C LEU A 83 2.42 11.52 23.19
N LYS A 84 3.11 12.66 23.06
CA LYS A 84 2.46 13.96 22.89
C LYS A 84 1.68 13.99 21.58
N LEU A 85 2.30 13.61 20.47
CA LEU A 85 1.72 13.68 19.12
C LEU A 85 0.48 12.80 18.95
N HIS A 86 0.45 11.62 19.57
CA HIS A 86 -0.63 10.66 19.35
C HIS A 86 -1.57 10.47 20.52
N PHE A 87 -1.11 10.67 21.76
CA PHE A 87 -1.88 10.39 22.97
C PHE A 87 -2.06 11.63 23.87
N GLY A 88 -1.67 12.81 23.40
CA GLY A 88 -1.85 14.06 24.12
C GLY A 88 -3.33 14.46 24.29
N ASP A 89 -3.60 15.28 25.32
CA ASP A 89 -4.96 15.75 25.59
C ASP A 89 -5.56 16.54 24.40
N HIS A 90 -4.73 17.19 23.58
CA HIS A 90 -5.19 17.88 22.35
C HIS A 90 -5.73 16.91 21.30
N VAL A 91 -5.17 15.69 21.21
CA VAL A 91 -5.68 14.63 20.34
C VAL A 91 -7.01 14.11 20.88
N MET A 92 -7.10 13.89 22.18
CA MET A 92 -8.31 13.34 22.81
C MET A 92 -9.54 14.26 22.67
N LYS A 93 -9.34 15.57 22.48
CA LYS A 93 -10.43 16.53 22.23
C LYS A 93 -11.08 16.38 20.86
N THR A 94 -10.41 15.75 19.89
CA THR A 94 -10.95 15.54 18.53
C THR A 94 -11.56 14.15 18.35
N CYS A 95 -11.41 13.26 19.32
CA CYS A 95 -11.95 11.90 19.26
C CYS A 95 -13.45 11.87 19.63
N THR A 96 -14.18 10.95 19.00
CA THR A 96 -15.61 10.68 19.27
C THR A 96 -15.85 10.08 20.65
N VAL A 97 -14.88 9.30 21.15
CA VAL A 97 -14.88 8.64 22.46
C VAL A 97 -13.73 9.13 23.32
N SER A 98 -13.88 9.05 24.66
CA SER A 98 -12.90 9.62 25.60
C SER A 98 -12.00 8.55 26.22
N CYS A 99 -10.69 8.75 26.10
CA CYS A 99 -9.65 8.04 26.86
C CYS A 99 -8.74 9.05 27.57
N ARG A 100 -8.13 8.62 28.67
CA ARG A 100 -7.11 9.40 29.39
C ARG A 100 -5.79 8.65 29.36
N PHE A 101 -4.95 8.98 28.38
CA PHE A 101 -3.62 8.38 28.24
C PHE A 101 -2.63 8.97 29.26
N ARG A 102 -1.81 8.12 29.86
CA ARG A 102 -0.75 8.45 30.82
C ARG A 102 0.48 7.60 30.53
N HIS A 103 1.66 8.08 30.92
CA HIS A 103 2.92 7.34 30.80
C HIS A 103 3.67 7.24 32.13
N ASN A 104 3.16 7.88 33.20
CA ASN A 104 3.72 7.76 34.53
C ASN A 104 3.34 6.41 35.15
N LYS A 105 4.31 5.49 35.24
CA LYS A 105 4.13 4.14 35.80
C LYS A 105 3.54 4.13 37.22
N ARG A 106 3.65 5.22 38.01
CA ARG A 106 2.97 5.34 39.33
C ARG A 106 1.44 5.29 39.24
N LYS A 107 0.87 5.50 38.05
CA LYS A 107 -0.57 5.40 37.78
C LYS A 107 -1.03 3.98 37.44
N PHE A 108 -0.14 2.99 37.52
CA PHE A 108 -0.42 1.59 37.30
C PHE A 108 -1.75 1.12 37.91
N ARG A 109 -1.90 1.21 39.24
CA ARG A 109 -3.11 0.73 39.95
C ARG A 109 -4.39 1.50 39.60
N GLN A 110 -4.28 2.66 38.97
CA GLN A 110 -5.41 3.53 38.63
C GLN A 110 -5.85 3.38 37.17
N SER A 111 -5.17 2.56 36.39
CA SER A 111 -5.37 2.45 34.94
C SER A 111 -6.23 1.22 34.63
N ASP A 112 -7.17 1.37 33.69
CA ASP A 112 -8.02 0.29 33.18
C ASP A 112 -7.28 -0.57 32.13
N VAL A 113 -6.45 0.07 31.31
CA VAL A 113 -5.73 -0.58 30.20
C VAL A 113 -4.26 -0.21 30.26
N LEU A 114 -3.37 -1.18 30.01
CA LEU A 114 -1.95 -0.96 29.83
C LEU A 114 -1.55 -1.28 28.39
N ILE A 115 -0.85 -0.36 27.74
CA ILE A 115 -0.30 -0.58 26.39
C ILE A 115 1.18 -0.92 26.51
N PHE A 116 1.56 -2.06 25.95
CA PHE A 116 2.93 -2.53 25.91
C PHE A 116 3.44 -2.56 24.47
N GLN A 117 4.46 -1.77 24.16
CA GLN A 117 5.17 -1.82 22.89
C GLN A 117 6.04 -3.08 22.79
N SER A 118 5.93 -3.80 21.67
CA SER A 118 6.69 -5.02 21.37
C SER A 118 8.15 -4.73 20.94
N ASN A 119 8.87 -3.89 21.67
CA ASN A 119 10.29 -3.59 21.45
C ASN A 119 11.16 -4.30 22.50
N TYR A 120 12.49 -4.12 22.46
CA TYR A 120 13.47 -4.68 23.41
C TYR A 120 13.18 -4.38 24.90
N ASP A 121 12.38 -3.36 25.18
CA ASP A 121 11.99 -2.99 26.54
C ASP A 121 10.68 -3.64 27.02
N PHE A 122 10.05 -4.49 26.19
CA PHE A 122 8.82 -5.19 26.57
C PHE A 122 8.98 -5.98 27.88
N TRP A 123 10.11 -6.69 28.03
CA TRP A 123 10.39 -7.50 29.22
C TRP A 123 11.01 -6.71 30.38
N SER A 124 11.61 -5.56 30.09
CA SER A 124 12.26 -4.72 31.11
C SER A 124 11.21 -3.97 31.91
N GLY A 125 10.61 -4.70 32.84
CA GLY A 125 9.71 -4.18 33.85
C GLY A 125 8.25 -4.34 33.49
N LEU A 126 7.81 -5.52 33.04
CA LEU A 126 6.39 -5.90 33.19
C LEU A 126 5.97 -5.76 34.66
N PRO A 127 4.73 -5.33 34.96
CA PRO A 127 4.26 -5.23 36.34
C PRO A 127 4.33 -6.61 37.04
N GLN A 128 4.92 -6.65 38.24
CA GLN A 128 5.00 -7.89 39.04
C GLN A 128 3.62 -8.41 39.46
N TYR A 129 2.65 -7.51 39.62
CA TYR A 129 1.27 -7.83 39.92
C TYR A 129 0.38 -7.36 38.79
N ARG A 130 -0.63 -8.15 38.46
CA ARG A 130 -1.66 -7.80 37.49
C ARG A 130 -3.02 -7.83 38.19
N SER A 131 -3.73 -6.71 38.17
CA SER A 131 -5.11 -6.67 38.65
C SER A 131 -6.04 -7.40 37.66
N PRO A 132 -7.03 -8.16 38.14
CA PRO A 132 -8.04 -8.77 37.26
C PRO A 132 -8.91 -7.73 36.53
N ASN A 133 -8.96 -6.49 37.03
CA ASN A 133 -9.72 -5.39 36.42
C ASN A 133 -8.91 -4.59 35.38
N GLN A 134 -7.75 -5.12 34.96
CA GLN A 134 -6.88 -4.47 33.99
C GLN A 134 -6.71 -5.32 32.73
N ALA A 135 -6.83 -4.66 31.57
CA ALA A 135 -6.51 -5.26 30.28
C ALA A 135 -5.09 -4.87 29.83
N TYR A 136 -4.35 -5.85 29.31
CA TYR A 136 -3.03 -5.64 28.71
C TYR A 136 -3.16 -5.70 27.19
N LEU A 137 -2.80 -4.61 26.53
CA LEU A 137 -2.82 -4.42 25.09
C LEU A 137 -1.38 -4.47 24.56
N LEU A 138 -1.07 -5.45 23.73
CA LEU A 138 0.22 -5.56 23.05
C LEU A 138 0.20 -4.74 21.76
N TYR A 139 1.01 -3.68 21.70
CA TYR A 139 1.26 -2.91 20.48
C TYR A 139 2.40 -3.52 19.68
N ALA A 140 2.08 -4.08 18.51
CA ALA A 140 3.01 -4.78 17.62
C ALA A 140 2.83 -4.31 16.16
N MET A 141 3.54 -3.23 15.81
CA MET A 141 3.47 -2.59 14.50
C MET A 141 4.66 -2.87 13.57
N GLU A 142 5.64 -3.63 14.06
CA GLU A 142 6.83 -4.01 13.30
C GLU A 142 6.70 -5.48 12.84
N SER A 143 7.37 -5.86 11.76
CA SER A 143 7.31 -7.23 11.23
C SER A 143 7.85 -8.25 12.25
N PRO A 144 7.29 -9.47 12.33
CA PRO A 144 7.75 -10.51 13.26
C PRO A 144 9.25 -10.81 13.18
N HIS A 145 9.83 -10.75 11.97
CA HIS A 145 11.28 -10.95 11.77
C HIS A 145 12.14 -9.91 12.48
N ARG A 146 11.58 -8.73 12.76
CA ARG A 146 12.23 -7.59 13.40
C ARG A 146 11.88 -7.50 14.88
N LEU A 147 10.99 -8.34 15.38
CA LEU A 147 10.70 -8.42 16.80
C LEU A 147 11.84 -9.16 17.51
N PRO A 148 12.32 -8.65 18.64
CA PRO A 148 13.53 -9.18 19.28
C PRO A 148 13.30 -10.45 20.12
N TYR A 149 12.16 -11.12 19.97
CA TYR A 149 11.73 -12.19 20.87
C TYR A 149 11.23 -13.40 20.11
N SER A 150 11.63 -14.57 20.59
CA SER A 150 11.11 -15.85 20.15
C SER A 150 9.76 -16.15 20.82
N ARG A 151 9.01 -17.09 20.25
CA ARG A 151 7.68 -17.50 20.77
C ARG A 151 7.75 -17.90 22.25
N GLU A 152 8.81 -18.59 22.65
CA GLU A 152 9.02 -19.11 24.00
C GLU A 152 9.13 -17.98 25.04
N LYS A 153 9.62 -16.80 24.66
CA LYS A 153 9.64 -15.66 25.59
C LYS A 153 8.23 -15.16 25.88
N MET A 154 7.32 -15.24 24.90
CA MET A 154 5.93 -14.80 25.05
C MET A 154 5.10 -15.79 25.89
N ASP A 155 5.56 -17.03 26.06
CA ASP A 155 4.85 -18.05 26.83
C ASP A 155 4.70 -17.62 28.30
N GLY A 156 3.47 -17.63 28.79
CA GLY A 156 3.12 -17.19 30.14
C GLY A 156 2.82 -15.70 30.28
N VAL A 157 3.08 -14.87 29.26
CA VAL A 157 2.60 -13.48 29.27
C VAL A 157 1.14 -13.42 28.91
N LYS A 158 0.35 -13.01 29.90
CA LYS A 158 -1.06 -12.75 29.70
C LYS A 158 -1.21 -11.43 28.93
N ILE A 159 -1.62 -11.52 27.68
CA ILE A 159 -2.09 -10.38 26.87
C ILE A 159 -3.59 -10.57 26.65
N ASN A 160 -4.39 -9.51 26.82
CA ASN A 160 -5.81 -9.58 26.49
C ASN A 160 -6.04 -9.30 25.02
N TRP A 161 -5.37 -8.27 24.53
CA TRP A 161 -5.66 -7.67 23.25
C TRP A 161 -4.39 -7.34 22.49
N THR A 162 -4.51 -7.30 21.17
CA THR A 162 -3.45 -6.97 20.23
C THR A 162 -3.81 -5.71 19.45
N LEU A 163 -2.86 -4.79 19.33
CA LEU A 163 -2.91 -3.61 18.48
C LEU A 163 -1.83 -3.76 17.41
N SER A 164 -2.23 -4.09 16.18
CA SER A 164 -1.29 -4.45 15.11
C SER A 164 -1.84 -4.11 13.73
N TYR A 165 -0.98 -4.15 12.70
CA TYR A 165 -1.38 -4.04 11.29
C TYR A 165 -2.12 -5.29 10.80
N ARG A 166 -1.92 -6.42 11.47
CA ARG A 166 -2.55 -7.71 11.19
C ARG A 166 -4.07 -7.61 11.23
N LEU A 167 -4.74 -8.19 10.24
CA LEU A 167 -6.20 -8.08 10.12
C LEU A 167 -6.96 -8.94 11.14
N ASP A 168 -6.27 -9.87 11.79
CA ASP A 168 -6.77 -10.71 12.89
C ASP A 168 -6.42 -10.17 14.28
N ALA A 169 -5.93 -8.94 14.38
CA ALA A 169 -5.72 -8.26 15.66
C ALA A 169 -7.03 -7.72 16.26
N ASP A 170 -7.11 -7.63 17.59
CA ASP A 170 -8.28 -7.08 18.31
C ASP A 170 -8.52 -5.61 17.94
N ILE A 171 -7.43 -4.85 17.78
CA ILE A 171 -7.43 -3.48 17.27
C ILE A 171 -6.51 -3.42 16.05
N VAL A 172 -7.12 -3.46 14.86
CA VAL A 172 -6.38 -3.32 13.61
C VAL A 172 -6.00 -1.87 13.37
N TYR A 173 -4.70 -1.61 13.23
CA TYR A 173 -4.17 -0.28 12.95
C TYR A 173 -3.14 -0.33 11.83
N ARG A 174 -3.46 0.26 10.67
CA ARG A 174 -2.57 0.33 9.50
C ARG A 174 -1.95 1.71 9.33
N HIS A 175 -1.06 2.09 10.24
CA HIS A 175 -0.27 3.33 10.17
C HIS A 175 -1.10 4.59 9.88
N THR A 176 -2.33 4.70 10.40
CA THR A 176 -3.28 5.80 10.15
C THR A 176 -3.84 5.94 8.74
N PHE A 177 -3.65 5.07 7.73
CA PHE A 177 -4.15 5.40 6.37
C PHE A 177 -5.49 4.73 6.01
N LYS A 178 -6.41 5.53 5.45
CA LYS A 178 -7.68 5.07 4.89
C LYS A 178 -7.87 5.58 3.47
N VAL A 179 -8.19 4.67 2.54
CA VAL A 179 -8.64 5.05 1.20
C VAL A 179 -10.15 5.22 1.24
N VAL A 180 -10.63 6.41 0.89
CA VAL A 180 -12.05 6.75 0.86
C VAL A 180 -12.45 7.23 -0.53
N ARG A 181 -13.69 6.99 -0.93
CA ARG A 181 -14.24 7.58 -2.16
C ARG A 181 -14.55 9.05 -1.93
N ARG A 182 -14.20 9.88 -2.90
CA ARG A 182 -14.59 11.29 -2.91
C ARG A 182 -16.10 11.41 -3.12
N PRO A 183 -16.76 12.41 -2.52
CA PRO A 183 -18.15 12.72 -2.85
C PRO A 183 -18.29 13.03 -4.35
N ILE A 184 -19.33 12.51 -4.98
CA ILE A 184 -19.66 12.84 -6.37
C ILE A 184 -19.96 14.34 -6.43
N ARG A 185 -19.10 15.12 -7.08
CA ARG A 185 -19.39 16.54 -7.36
C ARG A 185 -20.28 16.61 -8.60
N PRO A 186 -21.41 17.35 -8.58
CA PRO A 186 -22.17 17.62 -9.79
C PRO A 186 -21.27 18.36 -10.80
N THR A 187 -21.37 17.98 -12.07
CA THR A 187 -20.47 18.24 -13.20
C THR A 187 -20.33 19.70 -13.65
N ASN A 188 -20.56 20.69 -12.78
CA ASN A 188 -20.60 22.11 -13.16
C ASN A 188 -19.41 22.94 -12.64
N THR A 189 -18.27 22.31 -12.35
CA THR A 189 -17.02 23.06 -12.12
C THR A 189 -15.86 22.33 -12.76
N SER A 190 -15.63 22.66 -14.03
CA SER A 190 -14.43 22.32 -14.81
C SER A 190 -13.22 23.12 -14.30
N SER A 191 -12.94 23.05 -13.01
CA SER A 191 -11.82 23.73 -12.36
C SER A 191 -11.13 22.85 -11.32
N GLN A 192 -11.10 21.54 -11.55
CA GLN A 192 -9.95 20.77 -11.09
C GLN A 192 -9.03 20.70 -12.30
N THR A 193 -8.08 21.63 -12.34
CA THR A 193 -6.84 21.37 -13.05
C THR A 193 -6.38 20.00 -12.55
N SER A 194 -6.59 18.95 -13.34
CA SER A 194 -5.68 17.82 -13.34
C SER A 194 -4.34 18.50 -13.53
N ALA A 195 -3.60 18.72 -12.45
CA ALA A 195 -2.24 19.21 -12.56
C ALA A 195 -1.61 18.24 -13.53
N SER A 196 -1.38 18.70 -14.76
CA SER A 196 -0.69 17.92 -15.76
C SER A 196 0.62 17.62 -15.08
N HIS A 197 0.80 16.40 -14.56
CA HIS A 197 2.01 16.03 -13.87
C HIS A 197 3.05 15.97 -14.97
N SER A 198 3.71 17.10 -15.19
CA SER A 198 4.82 17.23 -16.11
C SER A 198 5.78 16.09 -15.85
N PRO A 199 6.41 15.52 -16.89
CA PRO A 199 7.39 14.46 -16.73
C PRO A 199 8.37 14.83 -15.62
N LYS A 200 8.50 13.94 -14.64
CA LYS A 200 9.46 14.13 -13.54
C LYS A 200 10.86 13.98 -14.12
N SER A 201 11.84 14.69 -13.58
CA SER A 201 13.20 14.69 -14.14
C SER A 201 13.98 13.40 -13.87
N ARG A 202 13.59 12.63 -12.84
CA ARG A 202 14.26 11.40 -12.41
C ARG A 202 13.24 10.26 -12.28
N PRO A 203 13.63 9.01 -12.55
CA PRO A 203 12.68 7.92 -12.55
C PRO A 203 12.35 7.43 -11.14
N VAL A 204 13.34 6.98 -10.35
CA VAL A 204 13.10 6.24 -9.10
C VAL A 204 13.86 6.80 -7.92
N VAL A 205 13.19 6.94 -6.78
CA VAL A 205 13.80 7.24 -5.47
C VAL A 205 13.52 6.15 -4.45
N TRP A 206 14.45 5.93 -3.53
CA TRP A 206 14.29 5.07 -2.37
C TRP A 206 14.81 5.76 -1.10
N ILE A 207 13.92 6.03 -0.14
CA ILE A 207 14.31 6.59 1.17
C ILE A 207 14.39 5.43 2.17
N VAL A 208 15.59 5.09 2.62
CA VAL A 208 15.83 3.91 3.44
C VAL A 208 16.97 4.11 4.45
N SER A 209 16.69 3.76 5.70
CA SER A 209 17.66 3.83 6.80
C SER A 209 17.85 2.51 7.54
N ASN A 210 17.15 1.45 7.12
CA ASN A 210 17.37 0.08 7.60
C ASN A 210 17.98 -0.72 6.44
N CYS A 211 19.23 -1.12 6.54
CA CYS A 211 19.97 -1.73 5.43
C CYS A 211 20.02 -3.26 5.52
N ASN A 212 19.20 -3.83 6.40
CA ASN A 212 19.13 -5.26 6.68
C ASN A 212 17.66 -5.71 6.62
N GLY A 213 17.07 -5.66 5.43
CA GLY A 213 15.78 -6.27 5.16
C GLY A 213 15.84 -7.80 5.22
N TYR A 214 14.78 -8.43 5.71
CA TYR A 214 14.65 -9.90 5.73
C TYR A 214 14.10 -10.46 4.40
N ASN A 215 13.97 -9.60 3.40
CA ASN A 215 13.40 -9.91 2.09
C ASN A 215 14.37 -9.64 0.92
N HIS A 216 15.67 -9.48 1.21
CA HIS A 216 16.70 -9.21 0.20
C HIS A 216 16.43 -7.99 -0.71
N ARG A 217 15.68 -7.01 -0.20
CA ARG A 217 15.30 -5.81 -0.95
C ARG A 217 16.52 -4.99 -1.38
N GLU A 218 17.60 -5.00 -0.60
CA GLU A 218 18.84 -4.31 -0.93
C GLU A 218 19.47 -4.92 -2.19
N GLN A 219 19.62 -6.25 -2.23
CA GLN A 219 20.12 -6.97 -3.41
C GLN A 219 19.20 -6.76 -4.62
N TYR A 220 17.89 -6.78 -4.41
CA TYR A 220 16.92 -6.52 -5.47
C TYR A 220 17.11 -5.12 -6.07
N VAL A 221 17.32 -4.10 -5.24
CA VAL A 221 17.57 -2.72 -5.70
C VAL A 221 18.91 -2.61 -6.43
N ASP A 222 19.94 -3.32 -5.99
CA ASP A 222 21.24 -3.32 -6.67
C ASP A 222 21.17 -3.92 -8.09
N GLU A 223 20.33 -4.94 -8.30
CA GLU A 223 20.03 -5.44 -9.64
C GLU A 223 19.16 -4.48 -10.45
N LEU A 224 18.16 -3.84 -9.83
CA LEU A 224 17.29 -2.85 -10.47
C LEU A 224 18.08 -1.65 -11.02
N LYS A 225 19.07 -1.16 -10.25
CA LYS A 225 19.96 -0.05 -10.63
C LYS A 225 20.70 -0.28 -11.95
N LYS A 226 20.90 -1.53 -12.36
CA LYS A 226 21.57 -1.86 -13.64
C LYS A 226 20.72 -1.50 -14.86
N THR A 227 19.41 -1.31 -14.68
CA THR A 227 18.46 -1.09 -15.78
C THR A 227 17.80 0.29 -15.71
N ILE A 228 17.67 0.88 -14.52
CA ILE A 228 17.08 2.20 -14.33
C ILE A 228 17.80 2.94 -13.21
N GLN A 229 17.92 4.26 -13.33
CA GLN A 229 18.50 5.07 -12.25
C GLN A 229 17.64 4.97 -10.98
N VAL A 230 18.27 4.61 -9.87
CA VAL A 230 17.63 4.60 -8.54
C VAL A 230 18.47 5.44 -7.59
N ASP A 231 17.89 6.52 -7.10
CA ASP A 231 18.55 7.39 -6.13
C ASP A 231 18.16 7.01 -4.71
N VAL A 232 19.17 6.77 -3.87
CA VAL A 232 18.97 6.24 -2.53
C VAL A 232 19.30 7.30 -1.47
N TYR A 233 18.30 7.63 -0.66
CA TYR A 233 18.37 8.57 0.46
C TYR A 233 18.40 7.83 1.79
N GLY A 234 19.05 8.42 2.79
CA GLY A 234 19.11 7.90 4.15
C GLY A 234 20.38 7.09 4.41
N ARG A 235 20.40 6.31 5.50
CA ARG A 235 21.63 5.61 5.94
C ARG A 235 22.13 4.53 4.98
N CYS A 236 21.27 4.03 4.09
CA CYS A 236 21.66 2.99 3.13
C CYS A 236 22.01 3.55 1.75
N GLY A 237 22.05 4.88 1.61
CA GLY A 237 22.36 5.57 0.37
C GLY A 237 23.38 6.69 0.57
N THR A 238 23.66 7.40 -0.52
CA THR A 238 24.60 8.52 -0.53
C THR A 238 23.91 9.88 -0.40
N LEU A 239 22.59 9.93 -0.60
CA LEU A 239 21.79 11.15 -0.49
C LEU A 239 21.16 11.26 0.91
N GLN A 240 20.91 12.49 1.37
CA GLN A 240 20.33 12.74 2.69
C GLN A 240 19.11 13.65 2.56
N CYS A 241 18.09 13.39 3.37
CA CYS A 241 16.98 14.31 3.56
C CYS A 241 17.45 15.48 4.44
N LYS A 242 17.03 16.71 4.12
CA LYS A 242 17.30 17.89 4.97
C LYS A 242 16.54 17.85 6.30
N ARG A 243 15.43 17.11 6.34
CA ARG A 243 14.55 16.90 7.51
C ARG A 243 14.39 15.40 7.77
N LEU A 244 13.73 15.04 8.87
CA LEU A 244 13.44 13.65 9.26
C LEU A 244 12.72 12.86 8.15
N ASP A 245 11.84 13.51 7.40
CA ASP A 245 11.28 13.02 6.13
C ASP A 245 11.45 14.05 5.01
N CYS A 246 11.47 13.60 3.76
CA CYS A 246 11.61 14.48 2.60
C CYS A 246 10.74 14.06 1.40
N TYR A 247 9.60 13.40 1.66
CA TYR A 247 8.66 12.96 0.61
C TYR A 247 8.21 14.11 -0.28
N GLU A 248 7.88 15.27 0.31
CA GLU A 248 7.51 16.47 -0.42
C GLU A 248 8.65 16.95 -1.34
N GLU A 249 9.87 17.05 -0.83
CA GLU A 249 11.06 17.47 -1.59
C GLU A 249 11.34 16.53 -2.77
N VAL A 250 11.36 15.22 -2.54
CA VAL A 250 11.66 14.25 -3.61
C VAL A 250 10.50 14.15 -4.61
N SER A 251 9.25 14.34 -4.18
CA SER A 251 8.08 14.21 -5.07
C SER A 251 8.09 15.17 -6.25
N VAL A 252 8.80 16.29 -6.16
CA VAL A 252 8.96 17.25 -7.26
C VAL A 252 9.80 16.64 -8.39
N HIS A 253 10.74 15.75 -8.08
CA HIS A 253 11.77 15.27 -9.01
C HIS A 253 11.58 13.84 -9.49
N TYR A 254 10.87 12.99 -8.74
CA TYR A 254 10.79 11.55 -9.03
C TYR A 254 9.39 11.10 -9.45
N SER A 255 9.34 10.11 -10.36
CA SER A 255 8.10 9.45 -10.77
C SER A 255 7.69 8.35 -9.80
N PHE A 256 8.66 7.50 -9.44
CA PHE A 256 8.45 6.30 -8.67
C PHE A 256 9.14 6.37 -7.31
N TYR A 257 8.48 5.81 -6.31
CA TYR A 257 9.04 5.62 -4.98
C TYR A 257 9.11 4.11 -4.68
N LEU A 258 10.28 3.59 -4.29
CA LEU A 258 10.40 2.20 -3.87
C LEU A 258 9.81 2.02 -2.46
N ALA A 259 8.55 1.57 -2.42
CA ALA A 259 7.79 1.27 -1.22
C ALA A 259 8.11 -0.14 -0.69
N PHE A 260 9.40 -0.47 -0.60
CA PHE A 260 9.86 -1.79 -0.21
C PHE A 260 9.85 -1.93 1.31
N GLU A 261 9.00 -2.82 1.81
CA GLU A 261 8.98 -3.15 3.23
C GLU A 261 10.25 -3.86 3.65
N ASN A 262 10.53 -3.86 4.96
CA ASN A 262 11.72 -4.53 5.51
C ASN A 262 11.56 -6.06 5.57
N SER A 263 10.38 -6.59 5.25
CA SER A 263 10.00 -8.00 5.34
C SER A 263 8.75 -8.24 4.50
N ILE A 264 8.60 -9.44 3.94
CA ILE A 264 7.37 -9.88 3.28
C ILE A 264 6.55 -10.64 4.32
N CYS A 265 5.60 -9.95 4.94
CA CYS A 265 4.73 -10.53 5.99
C CYS A 265 3.26 -10.29 5.65
N LYS A 266 2.42 -11.29 5.93
CA LYS A 266 0.96 -11.19 5.69
C LYS A 266 0.38 -9.95 6.37
N ASP A 267 -0.38 -9.17 5.59
CA ASP A 267 -1.05 -7.92 5.97
C ASP A 267 -0.11 -6.73 6.28
N TYR A 268 1.21 -6.89 6.11
CA TYR A 268 2.19 -5.87 6.47
C TYR A 268 2.33 -4.82 5.36
N SER A 269 1.83 -3.63 5.64
CA SER A 269 2.01 -2.43 4.83
C SER A 269 2.08 -1.20 5.74
N THR A 270 3.05 -0.34 5.47
CA THR A 270 3.41 0.81 6.30
C THR A 270 3.16 2.13 5.58
N GLU A 271 3.67 3.22 6.15
CA GLU A 271 3.63 4.55 5.54
C GLU A 271 4.25 4.62 4.14
N LYS A 272 5.15 3.68 3.80
CA LYS A 272 5.86 3.61 2.52
C LYS A 272 4.92 3.48 1.32
N LEU A 273 3.74 2.88 1.50
CA LEU A 273 2.72 2.83 0.46
C LEU A 273 2.02 4.17 0.27
N PHE A 274 1.63 4.82 1.37
CA PHE A 274 0.68 5.92 1.34
C PHE A 274 1.34 7.29 1.15
N PHE A 275 2.51 7.53 1.74
CA PHE A 275 3.21 8.80 1.54
C PHE A 275 3.52 9.11 0.07
N PRO A 276 4.07 8.22 -0.75
CA PRO A 276 4.26 8.53 -2.18
C PRO A 276 2.94 8.84 -2.90
N LEU A 277 1.86 8.11 -2.61
CA LEU A 277 0.54 8.38 -3.18
C LEU A 277 0.03 9.78 -2.83
N MET A 278 0.18 10.19 -1.57
CA MET A 278 -0.23 11.52 -1.10
C MET A 278 0.60 12.66 -1.72
N HIS A 279 1.81 12.36 -2.20
CA HIS A 279 2.71 13.31 -2.84
C HIS A 279 2.78 13.16 -4.37
N GLY A 280 1.86 12.42 -4.99
CA GLY A 280 1.77 12.33 -6.46
C GLY A 280 2.91 11.54 -7.11
N MET A 281 3.51 10.60 -6.37
CA MET A 281 4.43 9.59 -6.88
C MET A 281 3.74 8.22 -6.94
N VAL A 282 4.25 7.35 -7.81
CA VAL A 282 3.76 5.97 -7.95
C VAL A 282 4.58 5.04 -7.07
N PRO A 283 4.00 4.41 -6.02
CA PRO A 283 4.70 3.42 -5.22
C PRO A 283 4.96 2.15 -6.02
N VAL A 284 6.22 1.69 -5.99
CA VAL A 284 6.63 0.34 -6.41
C VAL A 284 6.76 -0.50 -5.14
N VAL A 285 5.85 -1.45 -4.95
CA VAL A 285 5.65 -2.13 -3.67
C VAL A 285 6.40 -3.46 -3.61
N MET A 286 6.88 -3.81 -2.41
CA MET A 286 7.44 -5.12 -2.09
C MET A 286 7.10 -5.44 -0.63
N GLY A 287 6.16 -6.35 -0.41
CA GLY A 287 5.65 -6.71 0.90
C GLY A 287 4.66 -7.86 0.83
N GLY A 288 4.03 -8.22 1.95
CA GLY A 288 3.07 -9.34 2.03
C GLY A 288 1.62 -8.90 2.19
N MET A 289 1.32 -7.64 1.86
CA MET A 289 -0.04 -7.10 1.86
C MET A 289 -0.73 -7.40 0.53
N ASP A 290 -2.02 -7.75 0.58
CA ASP A 290 -2.90 -7.66 -0.60
C ASP A 290 -3.20 -6.19 -0.89
N TYR A 291 -2.36 -5.56 -1.71
CA TYR A 291 -2.41 -4.13 -2.00
C TYR A 291 -3.73 -3.70 -2.66
N ALA A 292 -4.42 -4.59 -3.39
CA ALA A 292 -5.71 -4.30 -4.00
C ALA A 292 -6.80 -3.99 -2.96
N ARG A 293 -6.62 -4.41 -1.70
CA ARG A 293 -7.56 -4.14 -0.60
C ARG A 293 -7.31 -2.81 0.13
N VAL A 294 -6.14 -2.19 -0.06
CA VAL A 294 -5.69 -1.04 0.75
C VAL A 294 -5.21 0.15 -0.06
N ALA A 295 -4.77 -0.04 -1.30
CA ALA A 295 -4.38 1.04 -2.20
C ALA A 295 -5.58 1.45 -3.08
N PRO A 296 -5.63 2.70 -3.55
CA PRO A 296 -6.54 3.08 -4.62
C PRO A 296 -6.32 2.18 -5.87
N PRO A 297 -7.39 1.81 -6.61
CA PRO A 297 -7.25 0.96 -7.79
C PRO A 297 -6.30 1.57 -8.83
N GLY A 298 -5.38 0.75 -9.35
CA GLY A 298 -4.44 1.18 -10.40
C GLY A 298 -3.36 2.17 -9.94
N SER A 299 -3.15 2.35 -8.63
CA SER A 299 -2.25 3.40 -8.11
C SER A 299 -0.83 2.94 -7.80
N TYR A 300 -0.49 1.67 -7.98
CA TYR A 300 0.79 1.09 -7.57
C TYR A 300 1.29 0.06 -8.58
N ILE A 301 2.58 -0.27 -8.49
CA ILE A 301 3.24 -1.31 -9.29
C ILE A 301 3.78 -2.36 -8.31
N ASP A 302 3.38 -3.61 -8.44
CA ASP A 302 3.88 -4.70 -7.58
C ASP A 302 5.14 -5.32 -8.18
N PHE A 303 6.21 -5.45 -7.39
CA PHE A 303 7.43 -6.13 -7.85
C PHE A 303 7.15 -7.59 -8.23
N ALA A 304 6.15 -8.22 -7.61
CA ALA A 304 5.82 -9.63 -7.81
C ALA A 304 5.25 -9.92 -9.21
N ASP A 305 4.80 -8.88 -9.94
CA ASP A 305 4.32 -9.00 -11.31
C ASP A 305 5.47 -9.20 -12.33
N PHE A 306 6.73 -9.04 -11.91
CA PHE A 306 7.90 -9.07 -12.78
C PHE A 306 8.77 -10.30 -12.53
N LYS A 307 9.28 -10.88 -13.63
CA LYS A 307 10.17 -12.06 -13.56
C LYS A 307 11.54 -11.74 -12.97
N SER A 308 11.97 -10.47 -13.05
CA SER A 308 13.28 -10.03 -12.59
C SER A 308 13.31 -8.54 -12.26
N PRO A 309 14.28 -8.07 -11.44
CA PRO A 309 14.55 -6.64 -11.25
C PRO A 309 14.80 -5.89 -12.57
N SER A 310 15.44 -6.54 -13.55
CA SER A 310 15.67 -5.93 -14.87
C SER A 310 14.37 -5.72 -15.65
N ASP A 311 13.45 -6.67 -15.61
CA ASP A 311 12.15 -6.52 -16.28
C ASP A 311 11.31 -5.40 -15.65
N LEU A 312 11.33 -5.30 -14.31
CA LEU A 312 10.76 -4.15 -13.60
C LEU A 312 11.44 -2.85 -14.03
N GLY A 313 12.78 -2.80 -14.09
CA GLY A 313 13.53 -1.62 -14.51
C GLY A 313 13.15 -1.14 -15.91
N LYS A 314 13.06 -2.05 -16.88
CA LYS A 314 12.61 -1.74 -18.26
C LYS A 314 11.18 -1.22 -18.28
N TYR A 315 10.31 -1.81 -17.47
CA TYR A 315 8.93 -1.36 -17.35
C TYR A 315 8.82 0.04 -16.77
N LEU A 316 9.49 0.31 -15.64
CA LEU A 316 9.54 1.64 -15.03
C LEU A 316 10.11 2.68 -15.99
N TRP A 317 11.15 2.34 -16.75
CA TRP A 317 11.73 3.22 -17.76
C TRP A 317 10.72 3.57 -18.85
N ARG A 318 10.00 2.58 -19.37
CA ARG A 318 8.94 2.78 -20.37
C ARG A 318 7.81 3.68 -19.83
N VAL A 319 7.34 3.42 -18.61
CA VAL A 319 6.25 4.21 -17.98
C VAL A 319 6.73 5.64 -17.70
N HIS A 320 7.94 5.83 -17.17
CA HIS A 320 8.54 7.14 -16.93
C HIS A 320 8.57 8.02 -18.19
N ASN A 321 8.98 7.43 -19.32
CA ASN A 321 9.14 8.13 -20.59
C ASN A 321 7.84 8.21 -21.41
N THR A 322 6.72 7.69 -20.90
CA THR A 322 5.43 7.73 -21.58
C THR A 322 4.40 8.43 -20.70
N PRO A 323 4.19 9.76 -20.87
CA PRO A 323 3.34 10.56 -19.97
C PRO A 323 1.92 9.99 -19.79
N ALA A 324 1.33 9.46 -20.85
CA ALA A 324 0.01 8.84 -20.80
C ALA A 324 -0.02 7.53 -19.98
N GLU A 325 1.09 6.78 -19.90
CA GLU A 325 1.16 5.60 -19.03
C GLU A 325 1.36 6.01 -17.57
N TYR A 326 2.28 6.94 -17.32
CA TYR A 326 2.52 7.46 -15.98
C TYR A 326 1.25 8.07 -15.37
N GLN A 327 0.52 8.88 -16.15
CA GLN A 327 -0.70 9.54 -15.69
C GLN A 327 -1.79 8.56 -15.23
N ARG A 328 -1.89 7.37 -15.84
CA ARG A 328 -2.88 6.35 -15.42
C ARG A 328 -2.70 5.91 -13.96
N PHE A 329 -1.46 5.91 -13.46
CA PHE A 329 -1.18 5.59 -12.06
C PHE A 329 -1.54 6.71 -11.08
N LEU A 330 -1.91 7.89 -11.58
CA LEU A 330 -2.31 9.04 -10.78
C LEU A 330 -3.82 9.32 -10.88
N ASP A 331 -4.51 8.77 -11.88
CA ASP A 331 -5.93 9.04 -12.15
C ASP A 331 -6.87 8.61 -11.02
N TRP A 332 -6.45 7.68 -10.15
CA TRP A 332 -7.21 7.29 -8.96
C TRP A 332 -7.57 8.48 -8.06
N ASN A 333 -6.76 9.55 -8.07
CA ASN A 333 -6.95 10.71 -7.20
C ASN A 333 -8.21 11.52 -7.53
N ARG A 334 -8.84 11.27 -8.69
CA ARG A 334 -10.13 11.83 -9.12
C ARG A 334 -11.29 11.30 -8.29
N ASP A 335 -11.25 9.99 -8.00
CA ASP A 335 -12.35 9.27 -7.36
C ASP A 335 -12.07 8.93 -5.89
N TYR A 336 -10.80 8.94 -5.50
CA TYR A 336 -10.36 8.53 -4.17
C TYR A 336 -9.52 9.61 -3.48
N ALA A 337 -9.56 9.58 -2.15
CA ALA A 337 -8.69 10.34 -1.27
C ALA A 337 -8.05 9.42 -0.23
N ILE A 338 -6.87 9.81 0.26
CA ILE A 338 -6.20 9.14 1.38
C ILE A 338 -6.42 10.01 2.60
N GLU A 339 -7.13 9.48 3.58
CA GLU A 339 -7.31 10.09 4.89
C GLU A 339 -6.29 9.54 5.88
N ARG A 340 -5.93 10.38 6.85
CA ARG A 340 -5.00 10.02 7.93
C ARG A 340 -5.67 10.15 9.31
N PRO A 341 -6.52 9.21 9.76
CA PRO A 341 -7.16 9.32 11.07
C PRO A 341 -6.16 9.36 12.21
N SER A 342 -6.50 10.05 13.30
CA SER A 342 -5.66 10.11 14.49
C SER A 342 -5.37 8.72 15.06
N PHE A 343 -4.09 8.40 15.28
CA PHE A 343 -3.69 7.15 15.95
C PHE A 343 -4.33 7.01 17.32
N GLY A 344 -4.26 8.06 18.16
CA GLY A 344 -4.83 8.04 19.50
C GLY A 344 -6.33 7.80 19.50
N CYS A 345 -7.05 8.43 18.55
CA CYS A 345 -8.49 8.20 18.43
C CYS A 345 -8.79 6.78 17.98
N ALA A 346 -8.05 6.24 17.01
CA ALA A 346 -8.22 4.85 16.56
C ALA A 346 -7.99 3.83 17.69
N VAL A 347 -6.94 4.03 18.50
CA VAL A 347 -6.66 3.19 19.68
C VAL A 347 -7.77 3.33 20.71
N CYS A 348 -8.21 4.56 21.00
CA CYS A 348 -9.28 4.78 21.97
C CYS A 348 -10.60 4.16 21.52
N GLU A 349 -11.00 4.35 20.26
CA GLU A 349 -12.17 3.70 19.68
C GLU A 349 -12.07 2.17 19.74
N GLY A 350 -10.90 1.59 19.46
CA GLY A 350 -10.66 0.16 19.61
C GLY A 350 -10.89 -0.32 21.05
N ILE A 351 -10.35 0.38 22.04
CA ILE A 351 -10.54 0.06 23.47
C ILE A 351 -12.01 0.11 23.89
N HIS A 352 -12.79 1.06 23.37
CA HIS A 352 -14.22 1.17 23.67
C HIS A 352 -15.09 0.08 23.01
N ARG A 353 -14.57 -0.62 22.00
CA ARG A 353 -15.27 -1.72 21.31
C ARG A 353 -15.06 -3.09 21.96
N LEU A 354 -14.00 -3.24 22.74
CA LEU A 354 -13.62 -4.45 23.46
C LEU A 354 -14.17 -4.42 24.89
#